data_AF-D5GGE8-F1
#
_entry.id   AF-D5GGE8-F1
#
_cell.length_a   1.000
_cell.length_b   1.000
_cell.length_c   1.000
_cell.angle_alpha   90.00
_cell.angle_beta   90.00
_cell.angle_gamma   90.00
#
_symmetry.space_group_name_H-M   'P 1'
#
loop_
_entity.id
_entity.type
_entity.pdbx_description
1 polymer ?
#
loop_
_entity_poly.entity_id
_entity_poly.type
_entity_poly.pdbx_seq_one_letter_code
_entity_poly.pdbx_strand_id
1 'polypeptide(L)'
;MFHLRYAIATFTVILYILCTARAQTRGDKYLIGVGKADVTGPVVEIGMMGYASLDQKGTGLRQRLFSRAFIVGDVNHPNDSFVYVIADLQSGDTAIRNGVMEKLQALYGGLYTRSNVAIVGTHSHSGPGAWLNYLLPQVTTLGFDSQSYTAIVEGIVSSIQRAHESLTPGYLSLSKGLIQDANINRSPYAYEANPQRERASYEGIGGQVDKEMTVLSFEDESGMPMGLASKLVSCPRNFSIQ
;
A
#
# COMPACT_ATOMS: atom_id res chain seq x y z
N MET A 1 29.57 -36.77 42.74
CA MET A 1 29.87 -36.67 41.29
C MET A 1 28.73 -37.13 40.36
N PHE A 2 27.87 -38.08 40.75
CA PHE A 2 26.75 -38.54 39.91
C PHE A 2 25.61 -37.51 39.71
N HIS A 3 25.24 -36.74 40.73
CA HIS A 3 24.14 -35.76 40.63
C HIS A 3 24.42 -34.58 39.68
N LEU A 4 25.68 -34.15 39.55
CA LEU A 4 26.04 -33.03 38.68
C LEU A 4 25.96 -33.38 37.19
N ARG A 5 26.22 -34.65 36.83
CA ARG A 5 26.14 -35.14 35.45
C ARG A 5 24.69 -35.25 34.95
N TYR A 6 23.75 -35.61 35.83
CA TYR A 6 22.32 -35.65 35.50
C TYR A 6 21.74 -34.25 35.26
N ALA A 7 22.12 -33.26 36.08
CA ALA A 7 21.66 -31.88 35.93
C ALA A 7 22.16 -31.22 34.63
N ILE A 8 23.38 -31.53 34.19
CA ILE A 8 23.94 -31.03 32.93
C ILE A 8 23.25 -31.71 31.73
N ALA A 9 22.99 -33.02 31.81
CA ALA A 9 22.30 -33.75 30.76
C ALA A 9 20.85 -33.26 30.58
N THR A 10 20.11 -33.03 31.67
CA THR A 10 18.74 -32.50 31.61
C THR A 10 18.68 -31.06 31.10
N PHE A 11 19.64 -30.21 31.48
CA PHE A 11 19.71 -28.84 30.99
C PHE A 11 20.01 -28.77 29.48
N THR A 12 20.92 -29.63 29.00
CA THR A 12 21.23 -29.70 27.55
C THR A 12 20.04 -30.21 26.74
N VAL A 13 19.30 -31.19 27.24
CA VAL A 13 18.08 -31.72 26.58
C VAL A 13 16.97 -30.67 26.56
N ILE A 14 16.75 -29.94 27.67
CA ILE A 14 15.76 -28.85 27.73
C ILE A 14 16.14 -27.72 26.78
N LEU A 15 17.43 -27.34 26.70
CA LEU A 15 17.91 -26.33 25.76
C LEU A 15 17.76 -26.78 24.29
N TYR A 16 17.97 -28.06 24.01
CA TYR A 16 17.78 -28.64 22.68
C TYR A 16 16.29 -28.69 22.29
N ILE A 17 15.40 -29.03 23.22
CA ILE A 17 13.93 -29.01 23.03
C ILE A 17 13.42 -27.57 22.87
N LEU A 18 13.94 -26.61 23.65
CA LEU A 18 13.60 -25.19 23.52
C LEU A 18 14.15 -24.54 22.24
N CYS A 19 15.32 -24.97 21.75
CA CYS A 19 15.87 -24.51 20.47
C CYS A 19 15.13 -25.11 19.27
N THR A 20 14.71 -26.38 19.34
CA THR A 20 13.92 -27.02 18.28
C THR A 20 12.47 -26.54 18.25
N ALA A 21 11.90 -26.12 19.38
CA ALA A 21 10.56 -25.54 19.45
C ALA A 21 10.44 -24.10 18.89
N ARG A 22 11.55 -23.46 18.49
CA ARG A 22 11.56 -22.09 17.95
C ARG A 22 11.97 -21.97 16.48
N ALA A 23 12.20 -23.08 15.79
CA ALA A 23 12.06 -23.09 14.34
C ALA A 23 10.56 -23.11 14.01
N GLN A 24 9.88 -21.97 14.28
CA GLN A 24 8.59 -21.71 13.66
C GLN A 24 8.82 -21.90 12.16
N THR A 25 8.08 -22.80 11.52
CA THR A 25 8.09 -22.88 10.06
C THR A 25 7.70 -21.50 9.57
N ARG A 26 8.70 -20.71 9.12
CA ARG A 26 8.42 -19.52 8.34
C ARG A 26 7.61 -20.03 7.16
N GLY A 27 6.53 -19.30 6.81
CA GLY A 27 5.62 -19.71 5.75
C GLY A 27 6.34 -19.86 4.41
N ASP A 28 5.59 -19.92 3.31
CA ASP A 28 6.22 -20.01 2.00
C ASP A 28 7.23 -18.88 1.77
N LYS A 29 8.32 -19.25 1.10
CA LYS A 29 9.39 -18.31 0.75
C LYS A 29 9.04 -17.65 -0.58
N TYR A 30 9.17 -16.34 -0.63
CA TYR A 30 8.86 -15.52 -1.79
C TYR A 30 10.08 -14.71 -2.23
N LEU A 31 10.13 -14.33 -3.49
CA LEU A 31 10.98 -13.24 -3.94
C LEU A 31 10.25 -11.93 -3.67
N ILE A 32 10.75 -11.12 -2.74
CA ILE A 32 10.07 -9.89 -2.31
C ILE A 32 10.94 -8.65 -2.54
N GLY A 33 10.30 -7.56 -2.92
CA GLY A 33 10.96 -6.28 -3.17
C GLY A 33 10.10 -5.13 -2.66
N VAL A 34 10.74 -4.10 -2.09
CA VAL A 34 10.06 -2.89 -1.61
C VAL A 34 10.76 -1.64 -2.13
N GLY A 35 9.98 -0.65 -2.54
CA GLY A 35 10.52 0.56 -3.14
C GLY A 35 9.66 1.77 -2.85
N LYS A 36 10.30 2.93 -2.69
CA LYS A 36 9.63 4.20 -2.42
C LYS A 36 10.22 5.29 -3.30
N ALA A 37 9.39 6.11 -3.94
CA ALA A 37 9.83 7.27 -4.70
C ALA A 37 8.82 8.43 -4.60
N ASP A 38 9.31 9.65 -4.86
CA ASP A 38 8.51 10.89 -4.80
C ASP A 38 7.55 10.96 -5.99
N VAL A 39 6.29 11.34 -5.74
CA VAL A 39 5.25 11.61 -6.76
C VAL A 39 4.68 13.03 -6.63
N THR A 40 5.36 13.90 -5.90
CA THR A 40 4.90 15.27 -5.64
C THR A 40 4.95 16.09 -6.93
N GLY A 41 3.76 16.49 -7.42
CA GLY A 41 3.61 17.43 -8.53
C GLY A 41 3.84 18.90 -8.13
N PRO A 42 3.36 19.86 -8.94
CA PRO A 42 3.40 21.28 -8.61
C PRO A 42 2.71 21.58 -7.27
N VAL A 43 3.31 22.47 -6.48
CA VAL A 43 2.85 22.74 -5.09
C VAL A 43 2.19 24.10 -4.92
N VAL A 44 2.19 24.93 -5.97
CA VAL A 44 1.59 26.27 -5.99
C VAL A 44 0.69 26.45 -7.21
N GLU A 45 -0.37 27.23 -7.07
CA GLU A 45 -1.27 27.72 -8.13
C GLU A 45 -2.06 26.66 -8.92
N ILE A 46 -1.91 25.39 -8.55
CA ILE A 46 -2.66 24.26 -9.12
C ILE A 46 -3.82 23.85 -8.22
N GLY A 47 -4.97 23.53 -8.81
CA GLY A 47 -6.13 23.03 -8.06
C GLY A 47 -5.81 21.70 -7.38
N MET A 48 -6.21 21.54 -6.11
CA MET A 48 -6.04 20.27 -5.38
C MET A 48 -7.11 19.26 -5.81
N MET A 49 -6.76 17.97 -5.79
CA MET A 49 -7.69 16.90 -6.17
C MET A 49 -8.43 16.35 -4.94
N GLY A 50 -9.76 16.27 -5.01
CA GLY A 50 -10.59 15.59 -4.00
C GLY A 50 -11.86 16.35 -3.63
N TYR A 51 -11.74 17.58 -3.13
CA TYR A 51 -12.88 18.37 -2.65
C TYR A 51 -13.72 19.02 -3.76
N ALA A 52 -13.23 19.00 -5.00
CA ALA A 52 -13.88 19.62 -6.15
C ALA A 52 -14.24 21.10 -5.92
N SER A 53 -13.28 21.89 -5.41
CA SER A 53 -13.40 23.33 -5.27
C SER A 53 -12.44 24.06 -6.20
N LEU A 54 -12.93 25.10 -6.87
CA LEU A 54 -12.12 25.99 -7.70
C LEU A 54 -11.16 26.88 -6.89
N ASP A 55 -11.53 27.17 -5.64
CA ASP A 55 -10.77 28.05 -4.75
C ASP A 55 -9.62 27.31 -4.04
N GLN A 56 -9.70 25.98 -3.97
CA GLN A 56 -8.68 25.16 -3.32
C GLN A 56 -7.46 24.98 -4.24
N LYS A 57 -6.53 25.93 -4.18
CA LYS A 57 -5.25 25.89 -4.90
C LYS A 57 -4.08 25.63 -3.96
N GLY A 58 -3.07 24.94 -4.46
CA GLY A 58 -1.80 24.77 -3.74
C GLY A 58 -1.16 26.12 -3.45
N THR A 59 -0.63 26.28 -2.24
CA THR A 59 0.13 27.48 -1.81
C THR A 59 1.50 27.11 -1.22
N GLY A 60 1.89 25.85 -1.31
CA GLY A 60 3.13 25.34 -0.76
C GLY A 60 3.09 23.85 -0.47
N LEU A 61 4.08 23.39 0.30
CA LEU A 61 4.28 21.98 0.60
C LEU A 61 4.36 21.77 2.11
N ARG A 62 3.42 21.00 2.67
CA ARG A 62 3.52 20.50 4.05
C ARG A 62 4.40 19.25 4.14
N GLN A 63 4.17 18.29 3.26
CA GLN A 63 4.92 17.04 3.17
C GLN A 63 4.90 16.52 1.74
N ARG A 64 5.97 15.84 1.33
CA ARG A 64 6.05 15.15 0.04
C ARG A 64 5.05 13.99 -0.04
N LEU A 65 4.62 13.70 -1.25
CA LEU A 65 3.77 12.58 -1.61
C LEU A 65 4.64 11.46 -2.18
N PHE A 66 4.37 10.21 -1.83
CA PHE A 66 5.20 9.08 -2.27
C PHE A 66 4.38 7.97 -2.92
N SER A 67 4.97 7.34 -3.92
CA SER A 67 4.62 5.99 -4.38
C SER A 67 5.42 4.97 -3.58
N ARG A 68 4.75 3.91 -3.12
CA ARG A 68 5.34 2.76 -2.42
C ARG A 68 4.96 1.50 -3.17
N ALA A 69 5.94 0.82 -3.75
CA ALA A 69 5.77 -0.41 -4.51
C ALA A 69 6.21 -1.62 -3.68
N PHE A 70 5.42 -2.68 -3.77
CA PHE A 70 5.66 -3.98 -3.16
C PHE A 70 5.61 -5.04 -4.26
N ILE A 71 6.69 -5.81 -4.40
CA ILE A 71 6.77 -6.90 -5.36
C ILE A 71 6.77 -8.20 -4.58
N VAL A 72 5.97 -9.16 -5.03
CA VAL A 72 5.94 -10.54 -4.54
C VAL A 72 6.00 -11.46 -5.74
N GLY A 73 6.96 -12.36 -5.79
CA GLY A 73 7.08 -13.35 -6.85
C GLY A 73 7.50 -14.72 -6.33
N ASP A 74 7.39 -15.71 -7.23
CA ASP A 74 7.89 -17.07 -6.99
C ASP A 74 9.43 -17.08 -7.03
N VAL A 75 10.06 -17.75 -6.06
CA VAL A 75 11.53 -17.83 -5.96
C VAL A 75 12.14 -18.63 -7.13
N ASN A 76 11.42 -19.64 -7.63
CA ASN A 76 11.85 -20.52 -8.71
C ASN A 76 11.39 -20.00 -10.08
N HIS A 77 10.32 -19.21 -10.12
CA HIS A 77 9.79 -18.57 -11.33
C HIS A 77 9.67 -17.05 -11.15
N PRO A 78 10.78 -16.29 -11.16
CA PRO A 78 10.75 -14.84 -10.87
C PRO A 78 9.89 -14.00 -11.83
N ASN A 79 9.55 -14.54 -13.01
CA ASN A 79 8.61 -13.92 -13.94
C ASN A 79 7.16 -13.97 -13.45
N ASP A 80 6.82 -14.91 -12.57
CA ASP A 80 5.53 -15.00 -11.89
C ASP A 80 5.55 -14.07 -10.67
N SER A 81 5.55 -12.77 -10.97
CA SER A 81 5.57 -11.69 -9.97
C SER A 81 4.33 -10.83 -10.05
N PHE A 82 3.94 -10.28 -8.90
CA PHE A 82 2.87 -9.31 -8.74
C PHE A 82 3.43 -8.02 -8.12
N VAL A 83 3.02 -6.88 -8.65
CA VAL A 83 3.41 -5.56 -8.17
C VAL A 83 2.19 -4.84 -7.63
N TYR A 84 2.23 -4.47 -6.35
CA TYR A 84 1.22 -3.65 -5.68
C TYR A 84 1.79 -2.29 -5.34
N VAL A 85 1.20 -1.22 -5.88
CA VAL A 85 1.63 0.15 -5.65
C VAL A 85 0.58 0.91 -4.85
N ILE A 86 1.01 1.52 -3.75
CA ILE A 86 0.24 2.47 -2.95
C ILE A 86 0.85 3.86 -3.14
N ALA A 87 0.13 4.75 -3.80
CA ALA A 87 0.57 6.11 -4.06
C ALA A 87 -0.24 7.13 -3.24
N ASP A 88 0.44 8.14 -2.70
CA ASP A 88 -0.18 9.25 -1.95
C ASP A 88 -0.95 10.20 -2.89
N LEU A 89 -2.01 9.67 -3.53
CA LEU A 89 -2.84 10.31 -4.54
C LEU A 89 -4.32 10.20 -4.16
N GLN A 90 -5.16 11.01 -4.80
CA GLN A 90 -6.61 10.98 -4.58
C GLN A 90 -7.26 9.70 -5.15
N SER A 91 -6.74 9.16 -6.24
CA SER A 91 -7.27 7.94 -6.86
C SER A 91 -6.20 7.30 -7.76
N GLY A 92 -6.47 6.07 -8.21
CA GLY A 92 -5.84 5.57 -9.43
C GLY A 92 -6.52 6.19 -10.66
N ASP A 93 -5.85 6.17 -11.80
CA ASP A 93 -6.40 6.71 -13.05
C ASP A 93 -5.93 5.91 -14.27
N THR A 94 -6.72 5.96 -15.34
CA THR A 94 -6.44 5.21 -16.57
C THR A 94 -5.23 5.77 -17.32
N ALA A 95 -5.09 7.09 -17.42
CA ALA A 95 -3.95 7.71 -18.10
C ALA A 95 -2.66 7.48 -17.30
N ILE A 96 -2.70 7.63 -15.97
CA ILE A 96 -1.57 7.28 -15.10
C ILE A 96 -1.19 5.81 -15.27
N ARG A 97 -2.16 4.89 -15.23
CA ARG A 97 -1.90 3.46 -15.45
C ARG A 97 -1.25 3.23 -16.82
N ASN A 98 -1.75 3.84 -17.88
CA ASN A 98 -1.19 3.68 -19.22
C ASN A 98 0.26 4.17 -19.31
N GLY A 99 0.55 5.39 -18.84
CA GLY A 99 1.91 5.94 -18.87
C GLY A 99 2.91 5.12 -18.05
N VAL A 100 2.48 4.60 -16.90
CA VAL A 100 3.30 3.67 -16.11
C VAL A 100 3.55 2.38 -16.88
N MET A 101 2.52 1.77 -17.46
CA MET A 101 2.68 0.51 -18.20
C MET A 101 3.57 0.67 -19.44
N GLU A 102 3.49 1.79 -20.16
CA GLU A 102 4.36 2.08 -21.32
C GLU A 102 5.83 2.12 -20.90
N LYS A 103 6.15 2.85 -19.81
CA LYS A 103 7.51 2.91 -19.28
C LYS A 103 7.99 1.56 -18.74
N LEU A 104 7.15 0.81 -18.04
CA LEU A 104 7.50 -0.52 -17.54
C LEU A 104 7.76 -1.50 -18.68
N GLN A 105 6.96 -1.47 -19.75
CA GLN A 105 7.17 -2.30 -20.94
C GLN A 105 8.52 -1.98 -21.62
N ALA A 106 8.91 -0.70 -21.67
CA ALA A 106 10.20 -0.30 -22.22
C ALA A 106 11.40 -0.75 -21.36
N LEU A 107 11.24 -0.76 -20.02
CA LEU A 107 12.30 -1.11 -19.07
C LEU A 107 12.44 -2.62 -18.86
N TYR A 108 11.33 -3.35 -18.80
CA TYR A 108 11.26 -4.73 -18.31
C TYR A 108 10.60 -5.69 -19.32
N GLY A 109 10.28 -5.24 -20.52
CA GLY A 109 9.60 -6.05 -21.52
C GLY A 109 8.27 -6.57 -20.98
N GLY A 110 8.04 -7.88 -21.10
CA GLY A 110 6.80 -8.54 -20.67
C GLY A 110 6.73 -8.93 -19.19
N LEU A 111 7.70 -8.55 -18.35
CA LEU A 111 7.72 -8.93 -16.92
C LEU A 111 6.56 -8.28 -16.14
N TYR A 112 6.35 -6.99 -16.35
CA TYR A 112 5.29 -6.23 -15.71
C TYR A 112 4.24 -5.83 -16.73
N THR A 113 3.06 -6.41 -16.58
CA THR A 113 1.94 -6.29 -17.50
C THR A 113 0.69 -5.79 -16.77
N ARG A 114 -0.38 -5.57 -17.53
CA ARG A 114 -1.66 -5.12 -16.97
C ARG A 114 -2.32 -6.16 -16.06
N SER A 115 -1.95 -7.44 -16.14
CA SER A 115 -2.53 -8.49 -15.31
C SER A 115 -1.88 -8.60 -13.92
N ASN A 116 -0.62 -8.15 -13.78
CA ASN A 116 0.14 -8.32 -12.54
C ASN A 116 0.62 -7.02 -11.89
N VAL A 117 0.24 -5.85 -12.42
CA VAL A 117 0.48 -4.55 -11.78
C VAL A 117 -0.82 -3.91 -11.31
N ALA A 118 -0.92 -3.66 -10.01
CA ALA A 118 -2.00 -2.91 -9.37
C ALA A 118 -1.50 -1.58 -8.81
N ILE A 119 -2.23 -0.49 -9.08
CA ILE A 119 -1.90 0.86 -8.61
C ILE A 119 -3.12 1.41 -7.88
N VAL A 120 -2.95 1.77 -6.61
CA VAL A 120 -4.00 2.34 -5.77
C VAL A 120 -3.57 3.70 -5.21
N GLY A 121 -4.50 4.64 -5.18
CA GLY A 121 -4.33 5.89 -4.44
C GLY A 121 -4.74 5.72 -2.98
N THR A 122 -4.06 6.37 -2.04
CA THR A 122 -4.47 6.42 -0.63
C THR A 122 -5.79 7.17 -0.42
N HIS A 123 -6.26 7.87 -1.45
CA HIS A 123 -7.43 8.75 -1.42
C HIS A 123 -7.19 10.03 -0.60
N SER A 124 -5.98 10.58 -0.61
CA SER A 124 -5.69 11.89 -0.03
C SER A 124 -6.37 13.01 -0.82
N HIS A 125 -6.97 13.98 -0.11
CA HIS A 125 -7.62 15.16 -0.70
C HIS A 125 -6.70 16.41 -0.67
N SER A 126 -5.39 16.20 -0.45
CA SER A 126 -4.41 17.27 -0.25
C SER A 126 -3.19 17.15 -1.16
N GLY A 127 -3.36 16.53 -2.33
CA GLY A 127 -2.36 16.51 -3.40
C GLY A 127 -2.77 17.38 -4.59
N PRO A 128 -1.81 17.77 -5.45
CA PRO A 128 -2.12 18.51 -6.67
C PRO A 128 -3.00 17.66 -7.61
N GLY A 129 -3.90 18.33 -8.32
CA GLY A 129 -4.75 17.74 -9.36
C GLY A 129 -4.17 17.91 -10.76
N ALA A 130 -5.05 17.99 -11.75
CA ALA A 130 -4.74 18.20 -13.17
C ALA A 130 -3.97 17.07 -13.87
N TRP A 131 -4.11 15.82 -13.41
CA TRP A 131 -3.45 14.65 -14.03
C TRP A 131 -4.44 13.61 -14.57
N LEU A 132 -5.75 13.82 -14.37
CA LEU A 132 -6.83 12.96 -14.86
C LEU A 132 -7.17 13.30 -16.31
N ASN A 133 -7.47 12.30 -17.16
CA ASN A 133 -7.74 12.51 -18.59
C ASN A 133 -9.21 12.79 -18.94
N TYR A 134 -10.15 12.50 -18.03
CA TYR A 134 -11.57 12.77 -18.24
C TYR A 134 -11.92 14.23 -17.90
N LEU A 135 -12.87 14.80 -18.65
CA LEU A 135 -13.27 16.20 -18.51
C LEU A 135 -13.83 16.55 -17.13
N LEU A 136 -14.75 15.74 -16.60
CA LEU A 136 -15.47 16.06 -15.36
C LEU A 136 -14.53 16.38 -14.17
N PRO A 137 -13.52 15.55 -13.84
CA PRO A 137 -12.61 15.87 -12.75
C PRO A 137 -11.59 16.98 -13.07
N GLN A 138 -11.44 17.39 -14.34
CA GLN A 138 -10.56 18.51 -14.71
C GLN A 138 -11.19 19.89 -14.47
N VAL A 139 -12.52 19.97 -14.33
CA VAL A 139 -13.23 21.26 -14.21
C VAL A 139 -12.66 22.12 -13.09
N THR A 140 -12.38 21.53 -11.93
CA THR A 140 -11.87 22.26 -10.75
C THR A 140 -10.37 22.48 -10.77
N THR A 141 -9.66 21.82 -11.68
CA THR A 141 -8.22 22.01 -11.90
C THR A 141 -7.92 22.84 -13.14
N LEU A 142 -8.97 23.34 -13.81
CA LEU A 142 -8.91 24.15 -15.03
C LEU A 142 -8.19 23.45 -16.19
N GLY A 143 -8.29 22.12 -16.25
CA GLY A 143 -7.69 21.29 -17.28
C GLY A 143 -6.60 20.36 -16.76
N PHE A 144 -5.68 20.03 -17.67
CA PHE A 144 -4.57 19.09 -17.47
C PHE A 144 -3.24 19.83 -17.38
N ASP A 145 -2.39 19.42 -16.45
CA ASP A 145 -1.01 19.88 -16.28
C ASP A 145 -0.05 18.69 -16.45
N SER A 146 0.85 18.82 -17.42
CA SER A 146 1.81 17.75 -17.75
C SER A 146 2.83 17.51 -16.64
N GLN A 147 3.12 18.49 -15.78
CA GLN A 147 4.07 18.32 -14.68
C GLN A 147 3.46 17.44 -13.58
N SER A 148 2.19 17.65 -13.23
CA SER A 148 1.41 16.77 -12.35
C SER A 148 1.42 15.33 -12.85
N TYR A 149 1.06 15.13 -14.13
CA TYR A 149 1.04 13.80 -14.74
C TYR A 149 2.43 13.14 -14.74
N THR A 150 3.46 13.86 -15.18
CA THR A 150 4.82 13.34 -15.30
C THR A 150 5.39 12.97 -13.94
N ALA A 151 5.23 13.83 -12.93
CA ALA A 151 5.70 13.56 -11.57
C ALA A 151 5.10 12.26 -11.00
N ILE A 152 3.81 12.01 -11.25
CA ILE A 152 3.13 10.80 -10.79
C ILE A 152 3.63 9.57 -11.54
N VAL A 153 3.65 9.61 -12.88
CA VAL A 153 4.05 8.46 -13.71
C VAL A 153 5.50 8.08 -13.43
N GLU A 154 6.42 9.06 -13.42
CA GLU A 154 7.84 8.80 -13.19
C GLU A 154 8.12 8.38 -11.75
N GLY A 155 7.45 8.98 -10.78
CA GLY A 155 7.55 8.57 -9.38
C GLY A 155 7.07 7.14 -9.14
N ILE A 156 5.94 6.74 -9.74
CA ILE A 156 5.47 5.35 -9.65
C ILE A 156 6.48 4.39 -10.29
N VAL A 157 6.94 4.68 -11.52
CA VAL A 157 7.93 3.85 -12.20
C VAL A 157 9.21 3.74 -11.36
N SER A 158 9.71 4.84 -10.81
CA SER A 158 10.91 4.84 -9.96
C SER A 158 10.72 4.02 -8.69
N SER A 159 9.53 4.05 -8.07
CA SER A 159 9.26 3.20 -6.90
C SER A 159 9.28 1.71 -7.25
N ILE A 160 8.77 1.33 -8.43
CA ILE A 160 8.80 -0.05 -8.91
C ILE A 160 10.23 -0.47 -9.26
N GLN A 161 11.02 0.41 -9.90
CA GLN A 161 12.44 0.14 -10.16
C GLN A 161 13.21 -0.14 -8.87
N ARG A 162 13.04 0.72 -7.86
CA ARG A 162 13.67 0.52 -6.54
C ARG A 162 13.21 -0.75 -5.85
N ALA A 163 11.95 -1.15 -6.02
CA ALA A 163 11.42 -2.41 -5.50
C ALA A 163 12.01 -3.62 -6.24
N HIS A 164 12.19 -3.51 -7.57
CA HIS A 164 12.81 -4.55 -8.38
C HIS A 164 14.29 -4.72 -8.04
N GLU A 165 15.02 -3.61 -7.88
CA GLU A 165 16.43 -3.61 -7.48
C GLU A 165 16.65 -4.13 -6.05
N SER A 166 15.63 -4.10 -5.19
CA SER A 166 15.67 -4.63 -3.83
C SER A 166 15.13 -6.06 -3.69
N LEU A 167 14.88 -6.76 -4.80
CA LEU A 167 14.38 -8.14 -4.78
C LEU A 167 15.34 -9.05 -4.02
N THR A 168 14.80 -9.70 -2.98
CA THR A 168 15.52 -10.67 -2.16
C THR A 168 14.56 -11.78 -1.73
N PRO A 169 15.03 -13.01 -1.51
CA PRO A 169 14.22 -14.02 -0.86
C PRO A 169 13.78 -13.57 0.55
N GLY A 170 12.53 -13.86 0.89
CA GLY A 170 11.95 -13.48 2.17
C GLY A 170 10.59 -14.11 2.43
N TYR A 171 9.91 -13.59 3.45
CA TYR A 171 8.67 -14.14 3.97
C TYR A 171 7.63 -13.04 4.14
N LEU A 172 6.36 -13.45 3.99
CA LEU A 172 5.21 -12.59 4.22
C LEU A 172 4.48 -13.01 5.49
N SER A 173 3.96 -12.05 6.24
CA SER A 173 3.03 -12.31 7.35
C SER A 173 1.79 -11.43 7.24
N LEU A 174 0.63 -12.01 7.54
CA LEU A 174 -0.66 -11.33 7.52
C LEU A 174 -1.21 -11.20 8.94
N SER A 175 -1.51 -9.98 9.36
CA SER A 175 -2.07 -9.67 10.66
C SER A 175 -3.38 -8.90 10.50
N LYS A 176 -4.32 -9.16 11.40
CA LYS A 176 -5.61 -8.47 11.46
C LYS A 176 -5.87 -7.96 12.87
N GLY A 177 -6.49 -6.81 12.99
CA GLY A 177 -6.86 -6.23 14.27
C GLY A 177 -7.96 -5.19 14.14
N LEU A 178 -8.76 -5.03 15.18
CA LEU A 178 -9.82 -4.02 15.21
C LEU A 178 -9.26 -2.69 15.69
N ILE A 179 -9.43 -1.64 14.89
CA ILE A 179 -9.05 -0.27 15.21
C ILE A 179 -10.29 0.52 15.57
N GLN A 180 -10.34 1.00 16.81
CA GLN A 180 -11.43 1.85 17.29
C GLN A 180 -11.16 3.32 16.97
N ASP A 181 -12.21 4.12 16.89
CA ASP A 181 -12.16 5.59 16.81
C ASP A 181 -11.36 6.20 15.64
N ALA A 182 -11.12 5.43 14.57
CA ALA A 182 -10.40 5.88 13.37
C ALA A 182 -11.30 6.35 12.22
N ASN A 183 -12.60 6.06 12.29
CA ASN A 183 -13.55 6.28 11.20
C ASN A 183 -15.00 6.36 11.72
N ILE A 184 -15.85 7.03 10.94
CA ILE A 184 -17.30 7.10 11.17
C ILE A 184 -18.04 6.89 9.85
N ASN A 185 -19.29 6.42 9.91
CA ASN A 185 -20.16 6.33 8.75
C ASN A 185 -20.80 7.70 8.47
N ARG A 186 -20.48 8.31 7.33
CA ARG A 186 -21.03 9.61 6.90
C ARG A 186 -22.42 9.52 6.23
N SER A 187 -22.99 8.32 6.10
CA SER A 187 -24.28 8.07 5.45
C SER A 187 -25.02 6.91 6.12
N PRO A 188 -25.34 7.01 7.43
CA PRO A 188 -25.91 5.91 8.21
C PRO A 188 -27.28 5.45 7.69
N TYR A 189 -28.14 6.36 7.24
CA TYR A 189 -29.45 6.01 6.69
C TYR A 189 -29.38 5.16 5.41
N ALA A 190 -28.37 5.41 4.56
CA ALA A 190 -28.14 4.58 3.38
C ALA A 190 -27.67 3.18 3.77
N TYR A 191 -26.83 3.07 4.81
CA TYR A 191 -26.43 1.77 5.36
C TYR A 191 -27.63 1.02 5.94
N GLU A 192 -28.53 1.71 6.65
CA GLU A 192 -29.73 1.11 7.26
C GLU A 192 -30.72 0.54 6.25
N ALA A 193 -30.71 1.03 5.01
CA ALA A 193 -31.52 0.50 3.92
C ALA A 193 -31.05 -0.88 3.45
N ASN A 194 -29.85 -1.34 3.82
CA ASN A 194 -29.38 -2.68 3.51
C ASN A 194 -30.17 -3.75 4.29
N PRO A 195 -30.42 -4.94 3.70
CA PRO A 195 -31.09 -6.04 4.37
C PRO A 195 -30.54 -6.32 5.77
N GLN A 196 -31.43 -6.51 6.76
CA GLN A 196 -31.03 -6.73 8.15
C GLN A 196 -30.05 -7.90 8.29
N ARG A 197 -30.28 -9.00 7.57
CA ARG A 197 -29.38 -10.18 7.56
C ARG A 197 -27.96 -9.84 7.11
N GLU A 198 -27.82 -8.98 6.12
CA GLU A 198 -26.50 -8.53 5.64
C GLU A 198 -25.82 -7.66 6.71
N ARG A 199 -26.52 -6.66 7.25
CA ARG A 199 -25.97 -5.78 8.30
C ARG A 199 -25.48 -6.54 9.53
N ALA A 200 -26.21 -7.58 9.95
CA ALA A 200 -25.83 -8.44 11.08
C ALA A 200 -24.48 -9.15 10.85
N SER A 201 -24.11 -9.43 9.59
CA SER A 201 -22.83 -10.10 9.29
C SER A 201 -21.58 -9.23 9.53
N TYR A 202 -21.76 -7.90 9.67
CA TYR A 202 -20.67 -6.95 9.87
C TYR A 202 -20.47 -6.56 11.35
N GLU A 203 -21.36 -6.97 12.26
CA GLU A 203 -21.30 -6.57 13.68
C GLU A 203 -19.96 -6.91 14.33
N GLY A 204 -19.39 -8.08 14.00
CA GLY A 204 -18.10 -8.54 14.54
C GLY A 204 -16.88 -7.73 14.10
N ILE A 205 -16.98 -6.94 13.02
CA ILE A 205 -15.90 -6.11 12.49
C ILE A 205 -16.19 -4.61 12.56
N GLY A 206 -17.22 -4.19 13.31
CA GLY A 206 -17.53 -2.77 13.56
C GLY A 206 -18.89 -2.28 13.05
N GLY A 207 -19.70 -3.16 12.45
CA GLY A 207 -21.08 -2.87 12.08
C GLY A 207 -21.17 -1.87 10.94
N GLN A 208 -21.68 -0.66 11.23
CA GLN A 208 -21.85 0.41 10.22
C GLN A 208 -20.53 0.92 9.63
N VAL A 209 -19.40 0.53 10.22
CA VAL A 209 -18.06 0.94 9.82
C VAL A 209 -17.14 -0.26 9.95
N ASP A 210 -16.37 -0.57 8.90
CA ASP A 210 -15.33 -1.60 8.95
C ASP A 210 -14.14 -1.10 9.78
N LYS A 211 -13.93 -1.73 10.93
CA LYS A 211 -12.86 -1.45 11.88
C LYS A 211 -11.70 -2.42 11.74
N GLU A 212 -11.79 -3.44 10.90
CA GLU A 212 -10.71 -4.41 10.72
C GLU A 212 -9.58 -3.78 9.88
N MET A 213 -8.44 -3.54 10.52
CA MET A 213 -7.19 -3.29 9.81
C MET A 213 -6.55 -4.62 9.44
N THR A 214 -6.17 -4.77 8.18
CA THR A 214 -5.32 -5.86 7.70
C THR A 214 -3.93 -5.33 7.37
N VAL A 215 -2.88 -6.00 7.83
CA VAL A 215 -1.48 -5.63 7.59
C VAL A 215 -0.73 -6.80 6.98
N LEU A 216 -0.09 -6.57 5.83
CA LEU A 216 0.85 -7.47 5.21
C LEU A 216 2.27 -6.98 5.50
N SER A 217 3.10 -7.84 6.10
CA SER A 217 4.49 -7.53 6.45
C SER A 217 5.47 -8.29 5.59
N PHE A 218 6.57 -7.63 5.26
CA PHE A 218 7.65 -8.13 4.41
C PHE A 218 8.92 -8.23 5.25
N GLU A 219 9.50 -9.42 5.33
CA GLU A 219 10.72 -9.71 6.09
C GLU A 219 11.68 -10.48 5.21
N ASP A 220 12.97 -10.10 5.17
CA ASP A 220 13.96 -10.82 4.39
C ASP A 220 14.32 -12.19 5.01
N GLU A 221 15.12 -12.99 4.30
CA GLU A 221 15.57 -14.29 4.81
C GLU A 221 16.27 -14.25 6.18
N SER A 222 16.95 -13.14 6.50
CA SER A 222 17.66 -12.97 7.78
C SER A 222 16.73 -12.63 8.94
N GLY A 223 15.51 -12.21 8.65
CA GLY A 223 14.56 -11.70 9.63
C GLY A 223 14.49 -10.18 9.73
N MET A 224 15.07 -9.45 8.78
CA MET A 224 15.08 -7.99 8.78
C MET A 224 13.77 -7.45 8.18
N PRO A 225 13.04 -6.55 8.89
CA PRO A 225 11.81 -5.96 8.38
C PRO A 225 12.06 -5.05 7.17
N MET A 226 11.48 -5.39 6.01
CA MET A 226 11.59 -4.60 4.78
C MET A 226 10.48 -3.56 4.65
N GLY A 227 9.25 -3.90 5.03
CA GLY A 227 8.11 -3.00 4.87
C GLY A 227 6.78 -3.57 5.33
N LEU A 228 5.78 -2.70 5.36
CA LEU A 228 4.40 -3.01 5.75
C LEU A 228 3.44 -2.35 4.75
N ALA A 229 2.41 -3.09 4.34
CA ALA A 229 1.25 -2.56 3.64
C ALA A 229 0.00 -2.77 4.50
N SER A 230 -0.74 -1.70 4.79
CA SER A 230 -1.94 -1.76 5.62
C SER A 230 -3.19 -1.31 4.87
N LYS A 231 -4.30 -1.98 5.15
CA LYS A 231 -5.64 -1.63 4.70
C LYS A 231 -6.51 -1.35 5.92
N LEU A 232 -7.03 -0.14 6.01
CA LEU A 232 -8.09 0.27 6.93
C LEU A 232 -9.07 1.17 6.17
N VAL A 233 -10.37 1.00 6.39
CA VAL A 233 -11.40 1.78 5.71
C VAL A 233 -11.52 3.15 6.37
N SER A 234 -10.85 4.18 5.84
CA SER A 234 -11.07 5.57 6.26
C SER A 234 -10.79 6.50 5.11
N CYS A 235 -11.48 7.66 5.09
CA CYS A 235 -11.25 8.67 4.07
C CYS A 235 -10.24 9.71 4.61
N PRO A 236 -9.04 9.88 4.02
CA PRO A 236 -8.04 10.83 4.48
C PRO A 236 -8.43 12.30 4.18
N ARG A 237 -9.34 12.85 4.98
CA ARG A 237 -9.86 14.23 4.89
C ARG A 237 -9.54 15.08 6.12
N ASN A 238 -8.46 14.75 6.83
CA ASN A 238 -8.05 15.45 8.05
C ASN A 238 -7.55 16.88 7.77
N PHE A 239 -7.22 17.20 6.53
CA PHE A 239 -6.98 18.57 6.07
C PHE A 239 -8.21 19.04 5.31
N SER A 240 -8.99 19.92 5.92
CA SER A 240 -10.17 20.49 5.30
C SER A 240 -9.79 21.40 4.13
N ILE A 241 -10.77 21.61 3.24
CA ILE A 241 -10.76 22.75 2.34
C ILE A 241 -10.52 24.03 3.16
N GLN A 242 -9.62 24.89 2.68
CA GLN A 242 -9.40 26.24 3.20
C GLN A 242 -10.10 27.24 2.27
#